data_AF-A0A4Z2F2B0-F1
#
_entry.id   AF-A0A4Z2F2B0-F1
#
_cell.length_a   1.000
_cell.length_b   1.000
_cell.length_c   1.000
_cell.angle_alpha   90.00
_cell.angle_beta   90.00
_cell.angle_gamma   90.00
#
_symmetry.space_group_name_H-M   'P 1'
#
loop_
_entity.id
_entity.type
_entity.pdbx_description
1 polymer ?
#
loop_
_entity_poly.entity_id
_entity_poly.type
_entity_poly.pdbx_seq_one_letter_code
_entity_poly.pdbx_strand_id
1 'polypeptide(L)'
;MCYAHEGVLGKGSLALGKGSLALGKGSLALGKGSLVLGKGSLALGKGSLVLGKGSLALRKGSPALGKGSLVLGKGSLALGKGSLALRLHAL
;
A
#
# COMPACT_ATOMS: atom_id res chain seq x y z
N MET A 1 27.60 -6.40 -5.71
CA MET A 1 27.00 -5.49 -4.71
C MET A 1 25.56 -5.22 -5.09
N CYS A 2 24.64 -6.04 -4.60
CA CYS A 2 23.23 -5.96 -4.97
C CYS A 2 22.53 -4.92 -4.08
N TYR A 3 22.35 -3.69 -4.57
CA TYR A 3 21.40 -2.73 -3.98
C TYR A 3 19.97 -3.13 -4.38
N ALA A 4 19.50 -4.29 -3.92
CA ALA A 4 18.09 -4.62 -4.00
C ALA A 4 17.38 -3.78 -2.92
N HIS A 5 16.99 -2.56 -3.27
CA HIS A 5 16.26 -1.67 -2.36
C HIS A 5 14.78 -2.12 -2.28
N GLU A 6 14.48 -3.40 -2.42
CA GLU A 6 13.14 -3.97 -2.48
C GLU A 6 13.10 -5.20 -1.57
N GLY A 7 12.22 -5.19 -0.58
CA GLY A 7 12.17 -6.22 0.45
C GLY A 7 10.89 -7.03 0.37
N VAL A 8 11.00 -8.30 0.00
CA VAL A 8 9.88 -9.24 -0.09
C VAL A 8 10.05 -10.29 1.01
N LEU A 9 9.15 -10.29 1.99
CA LEU A 9 9.17 -11.27 3.10
C LEU A 9 7.91 -12.15 3.13
N GLY A 10 6.83 -11.72 2.49
CA GLY A 10 5.58 -12.47 2.42
C GLY A 10 5.65 -13.64 1.45
N LYS A 11 5.06 -14.79 1.82
CA LYS A 11 4.88 -15.89 0.86
C LYS A 11 4.00 -15.44 -0.31
N GLY A 12 4.53 -15.49 -1.53
CA GLY A 12 3.84 -15.03 -2.74
C GLY A 12 3.61 -13.51 -2.78
N SER A 13 4.39 -12.71 -2.05
CA SER A 13 4.37 -11.26 -2.21
C SER A 13 5.32 -10.78 -3.31
N LEU A 14 5.11 -9.54 -3.75
CA LEU A 14 5.85 -8.92 -4.83
C LEU A 14 6.13 -7.47 -4.45
N ALA A 15 7.39 -7.06 -4.55
CA ALA A 15 7.85 -5.69 -4.45
C ALA A 15 8.50 -5.34 -5.79
N LEU A 16 8.01 -4.29 -6.46
CA LEU A 16 8.48 -3.84 -7.78
C LEU A 16 8.93 -2.36 -7.75
N GLY A 17 8.47 -1.61 -6.76
CA GLY A 17 8.88 -0.23 -6.61
C GLY A 17 10.28 -0.13 -6.03
N LYS A 18 11.13 0.75 -6.56
CA LYS A 18 12.40 1.07 -5.91
C LYS A 18 12.16 1.52 -4.46
N GLY A 19 12.75 0.88 -3.47
CA GLY A 19 12.49 1.19 -2.05
C GLY A 19 11.25 0.51 -1.47
N SER A 20 10.57 -0.35 -2.22
CA SER A 20 9.28 -0.93 -1.80
C SER A 20 9.45 -2.18 -0.94
N LEU A 21 8.48 -2.42 -0.06
CA LEU A 21 8.52 -3.50 0.92
C LEU A 21 7.17 -4.22 0.96
N ALA A 22 7.19 -5.52 0.72
CA ALA A 22 6.02 -6.39 0.68
C ALA A 22 6.17 -7.54 1.70
N LEU A 23 5.67 -7.30 2.92
CA LEU A 23 5.77 -8.17 4.09
C LEU A 23 4.56 -9.11 4.24
N GLY A 24 3.38 -8.72 3.77
CA GLY A 24 2.17 -9.53 3.90
C GLY A 24 2.16 -10.73 2.95
N LYS A 25 1.58 -11.87 3.34
CA LYS A 25 1.36 -13.01 2.41
C LYS A 25 0.50 -12.54 1.22
N GLY A 26 0.95 -12.76 -0.01
CA GLY A 26 0.22 -12.29 -1.21
C GLY A 26 0.13 -10.76 -1.33
N SER A 27 1.02 -10.01 -0.69
CA SER A 27 1.03 -8.54 -0.78
C SER A 27 1.76 -8.05 -2.02
N LEU A 28 1.38 -6.87 -2.52
CA LEU A 28 1.92 -6.28 -3.74
C LEU A 28 2.32 -4.82 -3.51
N ALA A 29 3.61 -4.53 -3.49
CA ALA A 29 4.18 -3.20 -3.31
C ALA A 29 4.77 -2.71 -4.65
N LEU A 30 3.97 -2.00 -5.44
CA LEU A 30 4.36 -1.52 -6.78
C LEU A 30 4.84 -0.07 -6.77
N GLY A 31 4.46 0.72 -5.76
CA GLY A 31 4.87 2.11 -5.65
C GLY A 31 6.33 2.29 -5.19
N LYS A 32 7.05 3.28 -5.73
CA LYS A 32 8.37 3.66 -5.20
C LYS A 32 8.26 3.99 -3.70
N GLY A 33 9.04 3.33 -2.86
CA GLY A 33 9.00 3.50 -1.40
C GLY A 33 7.69 3.09 -0.73
N SER A 34 6.86 2.25 -1.38
CA SER A 34 5.62 1.79 -0.77
C SER A 34 5.84 0.63 0.21
N LEU A 35 5.07 0.59 1.30
CA LEU A 35 5.15 -0.46 2.31
C LEU A 35 3.81 -1.20 2.43
N VAL A 36 3.83 -2.52 2.32
CA VAL A 36 2.64 -3.38 2.46
C VAL A 36 2.89 -4.46 3.51
N LEU A 37 2.18 -4.34 4.63
CA LEU A 37 2.14 -5.36 5.69
C LEU A 37 0.88 -6.23 5.59
N GLY A 38 -0.20 -5.70 5.02
CA GLY A 38 -1.47 -6.40 4.91
C GLY A 38 -1.39 -7.66 4.03
N LYS A 39 -2.00 -8.76 4.49
CA LYS A 39 -2.15 -9.99 3.68
C LYS A 39 -3.12 -9.74 2.52
N GLY A 40 -2.73 -10.09 1.30
CA GLY A 40 -3.54 -9.90 0.09
C GLY A 40 -3.81 -8.44 -0.24
N SER A 41 -2.91 -7.54 0.14
CA SER A 41 -3.07 -6.10 0.02
C SER A 41 -2.17 -5.52 -1.07
N LEU A 42 -2.52 -4.36 -1.62
CA LEU A 42 -1.83 -3.76 -2.76
C LEU A 42 -1.56 -2.27 -2.54
N ALA A 43 -0.31 -1.87 -2.80
CA ALA A 43 0.14 -0.48 -2.80
C ALA A 43 0.69 -0.11 -4.17
N LEU A 44 -0.08 0.69 -4.92
CA LEU A 44 0.33 1.25 -6.21
C LEU A 44 0.95 2.65 -6.08
N GLY A 45 0.56 3.39 -5.05
CA GLY A 45 1.02 4.76 -4.85
C GLY A 45 2.47 4.88 -4.39
N LYS A 46 3.22 5.85 -4.93
CA LYS A 46 4.53 6.23 -4.38
C LYS A 46 4.41 6.62 -2.90
N GLY A 47 5.22 6.02 -2.03
CA GLY A 47 5.19 6.26 -0.59
C GLY A 47 3.85 5.92 0.08
N SER A 48 3.07 5.01 -0.51
CA SER A 48 1.83 4.53 0.11
C SER A 48 2.13 3.46 1.16
N LEU A 49 1.25 3.35 2.15
CA LEU A 49 1.42 2.46 3.30
C LEU A 49 0.15 1.64 3.50
N VAL A 50 0.24 0.32 3.43
CA VAL A 50 -0.93 -0.55 3.50
C VAL A 50 -0.74 -1.59 4.60
N LEU A 51 -1.41 -1.35 5.73
CA LEU A 51 -1.41 -2.26 6.88
C LEU A 51 -2.63 -3.17 6.90
N GLY A 52 -3.77 -2.67 6.43
CA GLY A 52 -5.02 -3.43 6.45
C GLY A 52 -4.94 -4.67 5.55
N LYS A 53 -5.47 -5.80 6.02
CA LYS A 53 -5.62 -7.03 5.22
C LYS A 53 -6.65 -6.80 4.11
N GLY A 54 -6.30 -7.15 2.87
CA GLY A 54 -7.17 -6.96 1.70
C GLY A 54 -7.39 -5.49 1.34
N SER A 55 -6.48 -4.60 1.74
CA SER A 55 -6.60 -3.16 1.53
C SER A 55 -5.81 -2.70 0.32
N LEU A 56 -6.23 -1.56 -0.25
CA LEU A 56 -5.77 -1.06 -1.53
C LEU A 56 -5.41 0.43 -1.42
N ALA A 57 -4.18 0.79 -1.77
CA ALA A 57 -3.70 2.17 -1.80
C ALA A 57 -3.23 2.55 -3.21
N LEU A 58 -4.04 3.35 -3.92
CA LEU A 58 -3.87 3.60 -5.35
C LEU A 58 -3.12 4.90 -5.66
N ARG A 59 -2.97 5.81 -4.69
CA ARG A 59 -2.42 7.15 -4.92
C ARG A 59 -1.17 7.44 -4.09
N LYS A 60 -0.40 8.45 -4.49
CA LYS A 60 0.80 8.87 -3.76
C LYS A 60 0.45 9.24 -2.31
N GLY A 61 1.24 8.74 -1.36
CA GLY A 61 1.13 9.08 0.06
C GLY A 61 -0.19 8.68 0.69
N SER A 62 -0.83 7.60 0.21
CA SER A 62 -2.11 7.13 0.74
C SER A 62 -1.95 5.98 1.74
N PRO A 63 -2.10 6.24 3.06
CA PRO A 63 -2.15 5.20 4.08
C PRO A 63 -3.51 4.49 4.16
N ALA A 64 -3.51 3.17 3.99
CA ALA A 64 -4.66 2.28 4.14
C ALA A 64 -4.46 1.36 5.37
N LEU A 65 -4.98 1.78 6.52
CA LEU A 65 -4.81 1.10 7.80
C LEU A 65 -5.98 0.14 8.11
N GLY A 66 -7.20 0.52 7.73
CA GLY A 66 -8.39 -0.29 7.96
C GLY A 66 -8.39 -1.59 7.14
N LYS A 67 -8.96 -2.66 7.68
CA LYS A 67 -9.09 -3.94 6.96
C LYS A 67 -10.07 -3.80 5.79
N GLY A 68 -9.68 -4.20 4.59
CA GLY A 68 -10.50 -4.03 3.37
C GLY A 68 -10.74 -2.56 2.98
N SER A 69 -9.84 -1.66 3.38
CA SER A 69 -9.97 -0.24 3.04
C SER A 69 -9.44 0.07 1.65
N LEU A 70 -10.01 1.09 1.02
CA LEU A 70 -9.63 1.54 -0.32
C LEU A 70 -9.31 3.03 -0.28
N VAL A 71 -8.08 3.39 -0.64
CA VAL A 71 -7.65 4.78 -0.73
C VAL A 71 -7.45 5.16 -2.20
N LEU A 72 -8.32 6.04 -2.68
CA LEU A 72 -8.34 6.58 -4.04
C LEU A 72 -7.89 8.04 -4.09
N GLY A 73 -7.80 8.72 -2.94
CA GLY A 73 -7.33 10.10 -2.83
C GLY A 73 -5.82 10.23 -2.59
N LYS A 74 -5.18 11.21 -3.24
CA LYS A 74 -3.76 11.53 -3.02
C LYS A 74 -3.56 12.17 -1.65
N GLY A 75 -2.79 11.51 -0.79
CA GLY A 75 -2.61 11.94 0.61
C GLY A 75 -3.80 11.64 1.52
N SER A 76 -4.79 10.87 1.06
CA SER A 76 -5.94 10.49 1.89
C SER A 76 -5.59 9.30 2.79
N LEU A 77 -6.30 9.17 3.90
CA LEU A 77 -6.09 8.13 4.91
C LEU A 77 -7.38 7.36 5.14
N ALA A 78 -7.32 6.02 5.09
CA ALA A 78 -8.44 5.14 5.36
C ALA A 78 -8.16 4.28 6.60
N LEU A 79 -8.77 4.65 7.73
CA LEU A 79 -8.54 4.00 9.04
C LEU A 79 -9.64 2.98 9.40
N GLY A 80 -10.88 3.22 8.99
CA GLY A 80 -12.01 2.33 9.26
C GLY A 80 -11.97 1.02 8.46
N LYS A 81 -12.49 -0.06 9.03
CA LYS A 81 -12.73 -1.32 8.31
C LYS A 81 -13.70 -1.06 7.15
N GLY A 82 -13.31 -1.42 5.92
CA GLY A 82 -14.09 -1.13 4.72
C GLY A 82 -14.17 0.36 4.35
N SER A 83 -13.36 1.22 4.98
CA SER A 83 -13.42 2.66 4.69
C SER A 83 -12.89 2.98 3.30
N LEU A 84 -13.56 3.95 2.67
CA LEU A 84 -13.21 4.49 1.36
C LEU A 84 -12.68 5.90 1.57
N ALA A 85 -11.42 6.13 1.27
CA ALA A 85 -10.82 7.46 1.39
C ALA A 85 -10.58 8.03 -0.01
N LEU A 86 -11.48 8.92 -0.41
CA LEU A 86 -11.34 9.77 -1.58
C LEU A 86 -10.89 11.17 -1.13
N ARG A 87 -10.14 11.87 -1.99
CA ARG A 87 -9.87 13.29 -1.78
C ARG A 87 -10.86 14.06 -2.64
N LEU A 88 -11.84 14.69 -2.00
CA LEU A 88 -12.67 15.68 -2.65
C LEU A 88 -11.90 17.00 -2.57
N HIS A 89 -11.38 17.51 -3.69
CA HIS A 89 -11.27 18.96 -3.79
C HIS A 89 -12.72 19.44 -3.90
N ALA A 90 -13.35 19.73 -2.76
CA ALA A 90 -14.44 20.70 -2.76
C ALA A 90 -13.74 22.07 -2.80
N LEU A 91 -13.92 22.75 -3.93
CA LEU A 91 -13.56 24.15 -4.11
C LEU A 91 -14.86 24.95 -4.04
#